data_AF-A0A329HCP5-F1
#
_entry.id   AF-A0A329HCP5-F1
#
_cell.length_a   1.000
_cell.length_b   1.000
_cell.length_c   1.000
_cell.angle_alpha   90.00
_cell.angle_beta   90.00
_cell.angle_gamma   90.00
#
_symmetry.space_group_name_H-M   'P 1'
#
loop_
_entity.id
_entity.type
_entity.pdbx_description
1 polymer ?
#
loop_
_entity_poly.entity_id
_entity_poly.type
_entity_poly.pdbx_seq_one_letter_code
_entity_poly.pdbx_strand_id
1 'polypeptide(L)'
;MGDHSKKDPAVRVPWYHPLMHFAGHSLVGTGIFLIVAMPAVLLGYLVHKLREYNVAEFTLTVLFFLEHTILVVDALLFLSYLGFTSWKAFKEIKDDH
;
A
#
# COMPACT_ATOMS: atom_id res chain seq x y z
N MET A 1 -55.08 -6.54 22.00
CA MET A 1 -54.32 -6.33 20.74
C MET A 1 -53.05 -5.56 21.08
N GLY A 2 -51.95 -6.27 21.35
CA GLY A 2 -50.65 -5.64 21.61
C GLY A 2 -49.92 -5.43 20.28
N ASP A 3 -49.82 -4.18 19.85
CA ASP A 3 -48.92 -3.78 18.76
C ASP A 3 -47.47 -3.91 19.27
N HIS A 4 -46.79 -4.94 18.78
CA HIS A 4 -45.34 -5.08 18.91
C HIS A 4 -44.70 -4.98 17.53
N SER A 5 -44.90 -3.85 16.85
CA SER A 5 -43.98 -3.39 15.81
C SER A 5 -42.61 -3.06 16.43
N LYS A 6 -41.83 -4.10 16.78
CA LYS A 6 -40.38 -3.96 16.94
C LYS A 6 -39.83 -3.70 15.54
N LYS A 7 -39.68 -2.43 15.18
CA LYS A 7 -38.78 -2.03 14.10
C LYS A 7 -37.37 -2.41 14.54
N ASP A 8 -36.80 -3.43 13.92
CA ASP A 8 -35.36 -3.69 14.02
C ASP A 8 -34.63 -2.37 13.75
N PRO A 9 -33.66 -1.97 14.60
CA PRO A 9 -32.91 -0.76 14.33
C PRO A 9 -32.18 -1.01 13.02
N ALA A 10 -32.58 -0.31 11.97
CA ALA A 10 -31.87 -0.30 10.70
C ALA A 10 -30.40 -0.09 11.03
N VAL A 11 -29.60 -1.14 10.85
CA VAL A 11 -28.15 -1.09 10.99
C VAL A 11 -27.72 -0.13 9.91
N ARG A 12 -27.61 1.16 10.27
CA ARG A 12 -27.02 2.17 9.40
C ARG A 12 -25.59 1.73 9.22
N VAL A 13 -25.32 1.01 8.14
CA VAL A 13 -23.95 0.76 7.70
C VAL A 13 -23.27 2.12 7.72
N PRO A 14 -22.23 2.33 8.56
CA PRO A 14 -21.65 3.65 8.68
C PRO A 14 -21.20 4.11 7.30
N TRP A 15 -21.49 5.35 6.93
CA TRP A 15 -21.00 5.96 5.69
C TRP A 15 -19.46 5.93 5.58
N TYR A 16 -18.77 5.69 6.70
CA TYR A 16 -17.33 5.45 6.81
C TYR A 16 -16.88 4.01 6.56
N HIS A 17 -17.78 3.06 6.36
CA HIS A 17 -17.46 1.65 6.11
C HIS A 17 -16.57 1.45 4.86
N PRO A 18 -16.80 2.14 3.72
CA PRO A 18 -15.89 2.11 2.57
C PRO A 18 -14.52 2.72 2.90
N LEU A 19 -14.50 3.80 3.68
CA LEU A 19 -13.28 4.51 4.07
C LEU A 19 -12.41 3.69 5.03
N MET A 20 -13.02 2.97 5.98
CA MET A 20 -12.33 2.06 6.89
C MET A 20 -11.73 0.87 6.15
N HIS A 21 -12.45 0.33 5.16
CA HIS A 21 -11.95 -0.74 4.31
C HIS A 21 -10.80 -0.26 3.40
N PHE A 22 -10.87 0.98 2.92
CA PHE A 22 -9.79 1.66 2.18
C PHE A 22 -8.57 1.93 3.05
N ALA A 23 -8.78 2.42 4.28
CA ALA A 23 -7.70 2.70 5.22
C ALA A 23 -6.97 1.42 5.61
N GLY A 24 -7.69 0.32 5.89
CA GLY A 24 -7.11 -0.99 6.15
C GLY A 24 -6.25 -1.49 4.97
N HIS A 25 -6.78 -1.42 3.75
CA HIS A 25 -6.04 -1.82 2.55
C HIS A 25 -4.81 -0.93 2.27
N SER A 26 -4.94 0.38 2.45
CA SER A 26 -3.82 1.33 2.28
C SER A 26 -2.74 1.10 3.33
N LEU A 27 -3.13 0.78 4.56
CA LEU A 27 -2.20 0.47 5.65
C LEU A 27 -1.43 -0.83 5.37
N VAL A 28 -2.11 -1.87 4.88
CA VAL A 28 -1.49 -3.13 4.46
C VAL A 28 -0.53 -2.90 3.30
N GLY A 29 -0.95 -2.14 2.28
CA GLY A 29 -0.07 -1.78 1.16
C GLY A 29 1.16 -0.97 1.60
N THR A 30 0.99 -0.04 2.54
CA THR A 30 2.10 0.75 3.11
C THR A 30 3.04 -0.16 3.93
N GLY A 31 2.50 -1.12 4.66
CA GLY A 31 3.30 -2.10 5.40
C GLY A 31 4.15 -2.97 4.48
N ILE A 32 3.58 -3.49 3.40
CA ILE A 32 4.31 -4.27 2.40
C ILE A 32 5.36 -3.40 1.72
N PHE A 33 5.03 -2.15 1.37
CA PHE A 33 5.97 -1.20 0.80
C PHE A 33 7.18 -0.97 1.70
N LEU A 34 6.98 -0.78 3.01
CA LEU A 34 8.09 -0.63 3.96
C LEU A 34 8.93 -1.90 4.10
N ILE A 35 8.30 -3.07 4.06
CA ILE A 35 8.98 -4.38 4.10
C ILE A 35 9.87 -4.58 2.88
N VAL A 36 9.46 -4.10 1.70
CA VAL A 36 10.25 -4.19 0.46
C VAL A 36 11.28 -3.06 0.37
N ALA A 37 10.94 -1.85 0.82
CA ALA A 37 11.83 -0.70 0.83
C ALA A 37 13.01 -0.87 1.80
N MET A 38 12.81 -1.49 2.97
CA MET A 38 13.89 -1.72 3.94
C MET A 38 15.08 -2.51 3.36
N PRO A 39 14.91 -3.72 2.80
CA PRO A 39 16.00 -4.47 2.21
C PRO A 39 16.58 -3.79 0.98
N ALA A 40 15.78 -3.04 0.21
CA ALA A 40 16.29 -2.23 -0.90
C ALA A 40 17.27 -1.15 -0.41
N VAL A 41 16.88 -0.35 0.59
CA VAL A 41 17.74 0.69 1.18
C VAL A 41 18.97 0.07 1.87
N LEU A 42 18.79 -1.08 2.53
CA LEU A 42 19.90 -1.81 3.16
C LEU A 42 20.89 -2.32 2.12
N LEU A 43 20.41 -2.84 0.98
CA LEU A 43 21.26 -3.22 -0.15
C LEU A 43 22.04 -2.02 -0.66
N GLY A 44 21.41 -0.85 -0.86
CA GLY A 44 22.10 0.36 -1.29
C GLY A 44 23.19 0.82 -0.32
N TYR A 45 22.91 0.76 0.99
CA TYR A 45 23.91 1.02 2.02
C TYR A 45 25.06 0.00 1.97
N LEU A 46 24.74 -1.27 1.77
CA LEU A 46 25.71 -2.35 1.66
C LEU A 46 26.59 -2.18 0.40
N VAL A 47 26.02 -1.81 -0.75
CA VAL A 47 26.76 -1.45 -1.98
C VAL A 47 27.78 -0.35 -1.70
N HIS A 48 27.35 0.73 -1.03
CA HIS A 48 28.25 1.84 -0.68
C HIS A 48 29.40 1.37 0.20
N LYS A 49 29.13 0.47 1.16
CA LYS A 49 30.16 -0.11 2.01
C LYS A 49 31.07 -1.09 1.29
N LEU A 50 30.56 -1.90 0.36
CA LEU A 50 31.38 -2.81 -0.45
C LEU A 50 32.28 -2.05 -1.44
N ARG A 51 31.87 -0.85 -1.87
CA ARG A 51 32.71 0.03 -2.69
C ARG A 51 33.98 0.48 -1.97
N GLU A 52 33.93 0.68 -0.65
CA GLU A 52 35.12 0.93 0.18
C GLU A 52 36.10 -0.26 0.19
N TYR A 53 35.61 -1.49 -0.05
CA TYR A 53 36.39 -2.73 -0.06
C TYR A 53 36.92 -3.18 -1.43
N ASN A 54 36.84 -2.34 -2.47
CA ASN A 54 37.33 -2.67 -3.83
C ASN A 54 36.63 -3.91 -4.46
N VAL A 55 35.36 -4.14 -4.13
CA VAL A 55 34.55 -5.19 -4.78
C VAL A 55 34.31 -4.84 -6.25
N ALA A 56 34.19 -5.86 -7.10
CA ALA A 56 33.96 -5.72 -8.53
C ALA A 56 32.81 -4.75 -8.85
N GLU A 57 33.12 -3.73 -9.66
CA GLU A 57 32.19 -2.70 -10.18
C GLU A 57 30.92 -3.31 -10.81
N PHE A 58 31.05 -4.48 -11.44
CA PHE A 58 29.92 -5.22 -12.01
C PHE A 58 28.90 -5.63 -10.94
N THR A 59 29.35 -6.15 -9.79
CA THR A 59 28.47 -6.55 -8.69
C THR A 59 27.72 -5.35 -8.10
N LEU A 60 28.41 -4.21 -7.93
CA LEU A 60 27.81 -2.97 -7.43
C LEU A 60 26.71 -2.46 -8.38
N THR A 61 26.96 -2.53 -9.69
CA THR A 61 26.02 -2.10 -10.73
C THR A 61 24.74 -2.95 -10.71
N VAL A 62 24.88 -4.28 -10.64
CA VAL A 62 23.73 -5.19 -10.60
C VAL A 62 22.91 -4.96 -9.32
N LEU A 63 23.57 -4.81 -8.16
CA LEU A 63 22.87 -4.60 -6.89
C LEU A 63 22.11 -3.27 -6.86
N PHE A 64 22.73 -2.19 -7.37
CA PHE A 64 22.08 -0.89 -7.48
C PHE A 64 20.87 -0.92 -8.44
N PHE A 65 21.04 -1.57 -9.59
CA PHE A 65 19.94 -1.75 -10.54
C PHE A 65 18.79 -2.55 -9.94
N LEU A 66 19.10 -3.60 -9.19
CA LEU A 66 18.13 -4.46 -8.53
C LEU A 66 17.38 -3.71 -7.42
N GLU A 67 18.08 -2.97 -6.56
CA GLU A 67 17.50 -2.08 -5.55
C GLU A 67 16.48 -1.12 -6.18
N HIS A 68 16.91 -0.39 -7.22
CA HIS A 68 16.06 0.61 -7.86
C HIS A 68 14.86 -0.03 -8.55
N THR A 69 15.08 -1.15 -9.24
CA THR A 69 14.01 -1.86 -9.96
C THR A 69 12.95 -2.39 -9.00
N ILE A 70 13.35 -3.05 -7.91
CA ILE A 70 12.42 -3.60 -6.91
C ILE A 70 11.59 -2.46 -6.30
N LEU A 71 12.25 -1.36 -5.89
CA LEU A 71 11.59 -0.25 -5.23
C LEU A 71 10.60 0.47 -6.18
N VAL A 72 10.98 0.68 -7.45
CA VAL A 72 10.11 1.30 -8.46
C VAL A 72 8.91 0.42 -8.77
N VAL A 73 9.10 -0.89 -8.97
CA VAL A 73 8.00 -1.82 -9.26
C VAL A 73 7.02 -1.87 -8.09
N ASP A 74 7.55 -1.96 -6.86
CA ASP A 74 6.72 -2.01 -5.65
C ASP A 74 5.95 -0.69 -5.43
N ALA A 75 6.59 0.46 -5.63
CA ALA A 75 5.94 1.78 -5.59
C ALA A 75 4.82 1.91 -6.63
N LEU A 76 5.05 1.42 -7.86
CA LEU A 76 4.04 1.45 -8.93
C LEU A 76 2.83 0.56 -8.63
N LEU A 77 3.08 -0.62 -8.06
CA LEU A 77 2.01 -1.52 -7.61
C LEU A 77 1.19 -0.87 -6.50
N PHE A 78 1.84 -0.27 -5.51
CA PHE A 78 1.17 0.45 -4.43
C PHE A 78 0.37 1.65 -4.94
N LEU A 79 0.93 2.46 -5.85
CA LEU A 79 0.26 3.62 -6.43
C LEU A 79 -0.95 3.21 -7.27
N SER A 80 -0.82 2.17 -8.08
CA SER A 80 -1.93 1.61 -8.86
C SER A 80 -3.06 1.15 -7.94
N TYR A 81 -2.70 0.42 -6.87
CA TYR A 81 -3.65 -0.07 -5.89
C TYR A 81 -4.38 1.07 -5.16
N LEU A 82 -3.65 2.11 -4.75
CA LEU A 82 -4.22 3.32 -4.16
C LEU A 82 -5.17 4.03 -5.13
N GLY A 83 -4.77 4.18 -6.39
CA GLY A 83 -5.59 4.80 -7.43
C GLY A 83 -6.91 4.07 -7.65
N PHE A 84 -6.88 2.75 -7.82
CA PHE A 84 -8.08 1.94 -8.02
C PHE A 84 -9.02 1.99 -6.81
N THR A 85 -8.47 1.86 -5.60
CA THR A 85 -9.29 1.86 -4.38
C THR A 85 -9.86 3.25 -4.09
N SER A 86 -9.07 4.31 -4.31
CA SER A 86 -9.52 5.69 -4.18
C SER A 86 -10.63 6.02 -5.18
N TRP A 87 -10.47 5.61 -6.45
CA TRP A 87 -11.48 5.82 -7.49
C TRP A 87 -12.80 5.10 -7.16
N LYS A 88 -12.74 3.85 -6.68
CA LYS A 88 -13.94 3.12 -6.27
C LYS A 88 -14.65 3.79 -5.10
N ALA A 89 -13.92 4.18 -4.06
CA ALA A 89 -14.47 4.88 -2.91
C ALA A 89 -15.11 6.23 -3.30
N PHE A 90 -14.45 6.99 -4.17
CA PHE A 90 -14.97 8.27 -4.67
C PHE A 90 -16.23 8.09 -5.53
N LYS A 91 -16.29 7.03 -6.32
CA LYS A 91 -17.47 6.69 -7.13
C LYS A 91 -18.65 6.30 -6.23
N GLU A 92 -18.43 5.49 -5.20
CA GLU A 92 -19.48 5.13 -4.22
C GLU A 92 -20.01 6.36 -3.49
N ILE A 93 -19.15 7.29 -3.05
CA ILE A 93 -19.58 8.54 -2.42
C ILE A 93 -20.44 9.41 -3.36
N LYS A 94 -20.10 9.43 -4.66
CA LYS A 94 -20.84 10.22 -5.66
C LYS A 94 -22.17 9.57 -6.05
N ASP A 95 -22.25 8.23 -6.04
CA ASP A 95 -23.49 7.50 -6.36
C ASP A 95 -24.49 7.48 -5.18
N ASP A 96 -24.04 7.73 -3.94
CA ASP A 96 -24.86 7.80 -2.71
C ASP A 96 -25.46 9.21 -2.45
N HIS A 97 -25.16 10.19 -3.30
CA HIS A 97 -25.59 11.60 -3.22
C HIS A 97 -26.54 11.97 -4.36
#